data_AF-A0A960V7G8-F1
#
_entry.id   AF-A0A960V7G8-F1
#
_cell.length_a   1.000
_cell.length_b   1.000
_cell.length_c   1.000
_cell.angle_alpha   90.00
_cell.angle_beta   90.00
_cell.angle_gamma   90.00
#
_symmetry.space_group_name_H-M   'P 1'
#
loop_
_entity.id
_entity.type
_entity.pdbx_description
1 polymer ?
#
loop_
_entity_poly.entity_id
_entity_poly.type
_entity_poly.pdbx_seq_one_letter_code
_entity_poly.pdbx_strand_id
1 'polypeptide(L)'
;GSFISASSGKGNWIKPILSMLKLQIFSLIGEQKFIPLISNFNKLDFLEIKELIAKGNVFPVINKKYSLSQTSEALKVQGEGRVFGKNLIVMDE
;
A
#
# COMPACT_ATOMS: atom_id res chain seq x y z
N GLY A 1 20.46 12.92 3.78
CA GLY A 1 19.11 12.53 4.25
C GLY A 1 18.40 11.75 3.16
N SER A 2 17.44 10.88 3.51
CA SER A 2 16.68 10.07 2.54
C SER A 2 15.20 10.39 2.63
N PHE A 3 14.57 10.63 1.48
CA PHE A 3 13.11 10.79 1.38
C PHE A 3 12.49 9.48 0.90
N ILE A 4 11.48 9.01 1.62
CA ILE A 4 10.70 7.82 1.27
C ILE A 4 9.30 8.28 0.86
N SER A 5 8.81 7.80 -0.29
CA SER A 5 7.42 8.04 -0.70
C SER A 5 6.47 7.20 0.18
N ALA A 6 5.60 7.86 0.96
CA ALA A 6 4.57 7.18 1.73
C ALA A 6 3.18 7.67 1.31
N SER A 7 2.54 6.89 0.42
CA SER A 7 1.15 7.03 -0.01
C SER A 7 0.74 8.37 -0.66
N SER A 8 -0.44 8.37 -1.27
CA SER A 8 -1.07 9.54 -1.91
C SER A 8 -2.22 10.02 -1.03
N GLY A 9 -2.30 11.34 -0.78
CA GLY A 9 -3.42 11.96 -0.06
C GLY A 9 -4.73 11.87 -0.84
N LYS A 10 -5.87 12.11 -0.16
CA LYS A 10 -7.20 12.15 -0.79
C LYS A 10 -7.26 13.23 -1.87
N GLY A 11 -7.89 12.94 -3.02
CA GLY A 11 -8.12 13.93 -4.09
C GLY A 11 -7.03 13.97 -5.15
N ASN A 12 -6.83 15.14 -5.78
CA ASN A 12 -6.08 15.34 -7.02
C ASN A 12 -4.67 14.69 -7.06
N TRP A 13 -4.58 13.53 -7.71
CA TRP A 13 -3.38 12.69 -7.84
C TRP A 13 -2.27 13.33 -8.70
N ILE A 14 -2.58 14.38 -9.46
CA ILE A 14 -1.60 15.09 -10.31
C ILE A 14 -0.51 15.74 -9.45
N LYS A 15 -0.89 16.38 -8.33
CA LYS A 15 0.05 17.12 -7.46
C LYS A 15 1.05 16.19 -6.74
N PRO A 16 0.65 15.06 -6.14
CA PRO A 16 1.58 14.06 -5.61
C PRO A 16 2.57 13.53 -6.65
N ILE A 17 2.10 13.21 -7.86
CA ILE A 17 2.96 12.68 -8.94
C ILE A 17 4.02 13.72 -9.36
N LEU A 18 3.61 14.97 -9.58
CA LEU A 18 4.53 16.07 -9.88
C LEU A 18 5.56 16.30 -8.77
N SER A 19 5.15 16.15 -7.50
CA SER A 19 6.07 16.25 -6.36
C SER A 19 7.10 15.13 -6.36
N MET A 20 6.70 13.89 -6.66
CA MET A 20 7.62 12.75 -6.74
C MET A 20 8.64 12.93 -7.87
N LEU A 21 8.19 13.41 -9.04
CA LEU A 21 9.07 13.68 -10.18
C LEU A 21 10.10 14.78 -9.86
N LYS A 22 9.68 15.85 -9.18
CA LYS A 22 10.61 16.90 -8.72
C LYS A 22 11.65 16.34 -7.75
N LEU A 23 11.23 15.53 -6.77
CA LEU A 23 12.15 14.90 -5.81
C LEU A 23 13.16 13.97 -6.49
N GLN A 24 12.74 13.22 -7.52
CA GLN A 24 13.67 12.42 -8.33
C GLN A 24 14.70 13.31 -9.02
N ILE A 25 14.28 14.40 -9.67
CA ILE A 25 15.20 15.34 -10.34
C ILE A 25 16.16 15.98 -9.33
N PHE A 26 15.65 16.43 -8.17
CA PHE A 26 16.50 17.00 -7.12
C PHE A 26 17.48 15.99 -6.53
N SER A 27 17.13 14.70 -6.47
CA SER A 27 18.04 13.65 -5.99
C SER A 27 19.20 13.35 -6.95
N LEU A 28 19.11 13.78 -8.21
CA LEU A 28 20.21 13.67 -9.18
C LEU A 28 21.26 14.77 -8.98
N ILE A 29 20.88 15.90 -8.37
CA ILE A 29 21.73 17.10 -8.27
C ILE A 29 22.16 17.35 -6.81
N GLY A 30 21.37 16.92 -5.83
CA GLY A 30 21.66 17.10 -4.41
C GLY A 30 22.11 15.82 -3.69
N GLU A 31 22.62 15.97 -2.48
CA GLU A 31 23.06 14.85 -1.61
C GLU A 31 21.89 14.01 -1.03
N GLN A 32 20.65 14.43 -1.28
CA GLN A 32 19.46 13.79 -0.73
C GLN A 32 18.91 12.75 -1.71
N LYS A 33 18.96 11.47 -1.32
CA LYS A 33 18.48 10.36 -2.15
C LYS A 33 16.98 10.18 -1.99
N PHE A 34 16.26 10.09 -3.12
CA PHE A 34 14.86 9.68 -3.16
C PHE A 34 14.78 8.18 -3.43
N ILE A 35 14.09 7.44 -2.56
CA ILE A 35 13.89 5.99 -2.71
C ILE A 35 12.38 5.71 -2.83
N PRO A 36 11.89 5.34 -4.02
CA PRO A 36 10.49 4.98 -4.17
C PRO A 36 10.22 3.63 -3.50
N LEU A 37 9.19 3.56 -2.65
CA LEU A 37 8.77 2.33 -1.99
C LEU A 37 7.82 1.57 -2.93
N ILE A 38 8.40 0.90 -3.92
CA ILE A 38 7.66 0.09 -4.90
C ILE A 38 7.71 -1.37 -4.47
N SER A 39 6.54 -1.98 -4.30
CA SER A 39 6.45 -3.42 -4.04
C SER A 39 6.57 -4.17 -5.35
N ASN A 40 7.64 -4.95 -5.50
CA ASN A 40 7.77 -5.91 -6.59
C ASN A 40 7.05 -7.22 -6.21
N PHE A 41 6.41 -7.86 -7.18
CA PHE A 41 5.82 -9.18 -6.96
C PHE A 41 6.93 -10.24 -6.92
N ASN A 42 7.19 -10.83 -5.75
CA ASN A 42 8.18 -11.88 -5.58
C ASN A 42 7.54 -13.15 -5.00
N LYS A 43 7.51 -14.22 -5.79
CA LYS A 43 6.91 -15.50 -5.40
C LYS A 43 7.56 -16.09 -4.16
N LEU A 44 8.89 -16.00 -4.03
CA LEU A 44 9.61 -16.56 -2.88
C LEU A 44 9.20 -15.85 -1.58
N ASP A 45 9.12 -14.52 -1.60
CA ASP A 45 8.70 -13.72 -0.46
C ASP A 45 7.25 -14.06 -0.03
N PHE A 46 6.34 -14.27 -0.99
CA PHE A 46 4.98 -14.69 -0.68
C PHE A 46 4.90 -16.11 -0.07
N LEU A 47 5.75 -17.03 -0.51
CA LEU A 47 5.84 -18.37 0.08
C LEU A 47 6.36 -18.28 1.51
N GLU A 48 7.35 -17.43 1.76
CA GLU A 48 7.88 -17.21 3.11
C GLU A 48 6.83 -16.58 4.04
N ILE A 49 6.11 -15.55 3.58
CA ILE A 49 4.98 -14.97 4.33
C ILE A 49 3.91 -16.03 4.62
N LYS A 50 3.58 -16.89 3.65
CA LYS A 50 2.63 -18.00 3.84
C LYS A 50 3.11 -18.94 4.95
N GLU A 51 4.38 -19.32 4.95
CA GLU A 51 4.93 -20.18 6.00
C GLU A 51 4.89 -19.53 7.38
N LEU A 52 5.23 -18.24 7.47
CA LEU A 52 5.18 -17.49 8.73
C LEU A 52 3.75 -17.42 9.29
N ILE A 53 2.76 -17.24 8.42
CA ILE A 53 1.34 -17.28 8.80
C ILE A 53 0.95 -18.69 9.26
N ALA A 54 1.34 -19.73 8.52
CA ALA A 54 1.01 -21.13 8.85
C ALA A 54 1.64 -21.58 10.19
N LYS A 55 2.83 -21.09 10.52
CA LYS A 55 3.53 -21.34 11.80
C LYS A 55 2.98 -20.51 12.96
N GLY A 56 2.08 -19.55 12.70
CA GLY A 56 1.55 -18.64 13.72
C GLY A 56 2.53 -17.55 14.16
N ASN A 57 3.61 -17.33 13.39
CA ASN A 57 4.60 -16.28 13.68
C ASN A 57 4.12 -14.90 13.21
N VAL A 58 3.20 -14.86 12.25
CA VAL A 58 2.60 -13.63 11.70
C VAL A 58 1.09 -13.79 11.63
N PHE A 59 0.37 -12.81 12.17
CA PHE A 59 -1.10 -12.77 12.14
C PHE A 59 -1.59 -11.66 11.21
N PRO A 60 -2.38 -11.99 10.17
CA PRO A 60 -3.00 -10.96 9.35
C PRO A 60 -4.07 -10.24 10.18
N VAL A 61 -3.96 -8.91 10.26
CA VAL A 61 -4.97 -8.10 10.93
C VAL A 61 -6.06 -7.71 9.95
N ILE A 62 -7.23 -8.33 10.09
CA ILE A 62 -8.40 -8.09 9.25
C ILE A 62 -9.25 -6.98 9.89
N ASN A 63 -9.54 -5.93 9.13
CA ASN A 63 -10.36 -4.82 9.60
C ASN A 63 -11.84 -5.06 9.40
N LYS A 64 -12.25 -5.33 8.16
CA LYS A 64 -13.64 -5.66 7.82
C LYS A 64 -13.68 -6.61 6.63
N LYS A 65 -14.64 -7.53 6.66
CA LYS A 65 -15.02 -8.36 5.52
C LYS A 65 -16.24 -7.72 4.84
N TYR A 66 -16.21 -7.69 3.52
CA TYR A 66 -17.28 -7.17 2.67
C TYR A 66 -17.66 -8.26 1.68
N SER A 67 -18.94 -8.35 1.33
CA SER A 67 -19.37 -9.16 0.18
C SER A 67 -18.88 -8.54 -1.13
N LEU A 68 -18.91 -9.29 -2.21
CA LEU A 68 -18.58 -8.78 -3.55
C LEU A 68 -19.45 -7.56 -3.92
N SER A 69 -20.74 -7.58 -3.58
CA SER A 69 -21.68 -6.49 -3.81
C SER A 69 -21.34 -5.21 -3.03
N GLN A 70 -20.56 -5.32 -1.95
CA GLN A 70 -20.13 -4.19 -1.11
C GLN A 70 -18.77 -3.60 -1.51
N THR A 71 -18.19 -4.01 -2.64
CA THR A 71 -16.87 -3.53 -3.09
C THR A 71 -16.79 -1.99 -3.17
N SER A 72 -17.86 -1.32 -3.62
CA SER A 72 -17.91 0.15 -3.68
C SER A 72 -17.75 0.80 -2.30
N GLU A 73 -18.44 0.26 -1.28
CA GLU A 73 -18.31 0.73 0.10
C GLU A 73 -16.90 0.46 0.64
N ALA A 74 -16.35 -0.72 0.37
CA ALA A 74 -14.99 -1.09 0.80
C ALA A 74 -13.94 -0.11 0.26
N LEU A 75 -14.04 0.27 -1.02
CA LEU A 75 -13.14 1.25 -1.65
C LEU A 75 -13.33 2.66 -1.09
N LYS A 76 -14.56 3.08 -0.81
CA LYS A 76 -14.84 4.37 -0.19
C LYS A 76 -14.16 4.47 1.18
N VAL A 77 -14.35 3.46 2.03
CA VAL A 77 -13.74 3.39 3.37
C VAL A 77 -12.21 3.31 3.26
N GLN A 78 -11.66 2.53 2.33
CA GLN A 78 -10.21 2.48 2.10
C GLN A 78 -9.64 3.85 1.69
N GLY A 79 -10.33 4.56 0.80
CA GLY A 79 -9.98 5.91 0.37
C GLY A 79 -10.01 6.94 1.51
N GLU A 80 -10.64 6.62 2.64
CA GLU A 80 -10.60 7.49 3.81
C GLU A 80 -9.23 7.54 4.50
N GLY A 81 -8.33 6.58 4.21
CA GLY A 81 -6.97 6.52 4.76
C GLY A 81 -6.90 6.23 6.26
N ARG A 82 -8.03 5.90 6.88
CA ARG A 82 -8.16 5.58 8.32
C ARG A 82 -8.36 4.09 8.59
N VAL A 83 -8.24 3.27 7.55
CA VAL A 83 -8.35 1.82 7.66
C VAL A 83 -7.11 1.27 8.34
N PHE A 84 -7.32 0.55 9.43
CA PHE A 84 -6.29 -0.28 10.04
C PHE A 84 -6.22 -1.64 9.31
N GLY A 85 -5.07 -2.33 9.31
CA GLY A 85 -4.96 -3.68 8.74
C GLY A 85 -5.39 -3.80 7.27
N LYS A 86 -6.03 -4.92 6.92
CA LYS A 86 -6.53 -5.21 5.57
C LYS A 86 -8.05 -5.41 5.55
N ASN A 87 -8.71 -4.82 4.56
CA ASN A 87 -10.09 -5.16 4.21
C ASN A 87 -10.11 -6.39 3.30
N LEU A 88 -11.10 -7.26 3.47
CA LEU A 88 -11.29 -8.44 2.62
C LEU A 88 -12.59 -8.30 1.83
N ILE A 89 -12.53 -8.63 0.55
CA ILE A 89 -13.72 -8.89 -0.26
C ILE A 89 -13.89 -10.41 -0.32
N VAL A 90 -15.05 -10.89 0.04
CA VAL A 90 -15.42 -12.31 0.01
C VAL A 90 -16.44 -12.48 -1.12
N MET A 91 -16.22 -13.48 -1.96
CA MET A 91 -17.21 -13.88 -2.94
C MET A 91 -18.26 -14.73 -2.23
N ASP A 92 -19.53 -14.39 -2.42
CA ASP A 92 -20.63 -15.29 -2.06
C ASP A 92 -20.59 -16.50 -3.02
N GLU A 93 -20.88 -17.70 -2.51
CA GLU A 93 -20.94 -18.93 -3.30
C GLU A 93 -22.10 -18.93 -4.32
#